data_AF-A0A2E5M477-F1
#
_entry.id   AF-A0A2E5M477-F1
#
_cell.length_a   1.000
_cell.length_b   1.000
_cell.length_c   1.000
_cell.angle_alpha   90.00
_cell.angle_beta   90.00
_cell.angle_gamma   90.00
#
_symmetry.space_group_name_H-M   'P 1'
#
loop_
_entity.id
_entity.type
_entity.pdbx_description
1 polymer ?
#
loop_
_entity_poly.entity_id
_entity_poly.type
_entity_poly.pdbx_seq_one_letter_code
_entity_poly.pdbx_strand_id
1 'polypeptide(L)'
;MPRATRHAPREGFTQNGAAKPVGIGGRALRRNAPSLYNVAFAETLFHDGREDDLAEQIWSVLLAPNEMGNRTRAEVTQRIARLDDYAATFEPSFAQSAREDHLETAITAYQRSLLSGDSPFDRWYFGGDTYAVGPMEKLGFELFVRSDCASCHSLATGWALFTDHQFHNTGIALLEARAGSKPRDTGRHEVTGLAEDRWRYKTPGLRNVALTAP
;
A
#
# COMPACT_ATOMS: atom_id res chain seq x y z
N MET A 1 -24.52 -6.49 3.79
CA MET A 1 -23.69 -5.53 4.55
C MET A 1 -22.90 -4.69 3.56
N PRO A 2 -22.85 -3.36 3.68
CA PRO A 2 -21.97 -2.57 2.83
C PRO A 2 -20.54 -3.06 3.07
N ARG A 3 -19.81 -3.42 2.00
CA ARG A 3 -18.41 -3.84 2.10
C ARG A 3 -17.64 -2.71 2.76
N ALA A 4 -16.98 -2.97 3.88
CA ALA A 4 -16.02 -2.04 4.44
C ALA A 4 -14.93 -1.77 3.41
N THR A 5 -14.70 -0.49 3.08
CA THR A 5 -13.62 -0.07 2.19
C THR A 5 -12.29 -0.40 2.87
N ARG A 6 -11.44 -1.17 2.19
CA ARG A 6 -10.13 -1.63 2.73
C ARG A 6 -9.05 -0.55 2.71
N HIS A 7 -9.32 0.54 2.00
CA HIS A 7 -8.49 1.73 1.90
C HIS A 7 -9.35 2.97 2.13
N ALA A 8 -9.80 3.18 3.37
CA ALA A 8 -10.69 4.29 3.72
C ALA A 8 -9.89 5.60 3.84
N PRO A 9 -10.27 6.71 3.14
CA PRO A 9 -9.54 7.96 3.19
C PRO A 9 -9.37 8.52 4.62
N ARG A 10 -10.41 8.41 5.45
CA ARG A 10 -10.41 8.88 6.84
C ARG A 10 -9.47 8.09 7.77
N GLU A 11 -8.99 6.94 7.31
CA GLU A 11 -8.09 6.04 8.04
C GLU A 11 -6.69 6.05 7.41
N GLY A 12 -6.37 7.02 6.54
CA GLY A 12 -5.08 7.08 5.86
C GLY A 12 -4.96 6.09 4.69
N PHE A 13 -6.08 5.80 4.02
CA PHE A 13 -6.19 4.81 2.95
C PHE A 13 -5.77 3.39 3.38
N THR A 14 -6.02 3.04 4.64
CA THR A 14 -5.95 1.68 5.19
C THR A 14 -7.31 1.25 5.73
N GLN A 15 -7.34 0.14 6.46
CA GLN A 15 -8.47 -0.24 7.31
C GLN A 15 -7.96 -0.39 8.75
N ASN A 16 -8.25 0.61 9.58
CA ASN A 16 -7.81 0.63 10.97
C ASN A 16 -8.74 -0.25 11.83
N GLY A 17 -8.22 -0.73 12.97
CA GLY A 17 -8.99 -1.54 13.92
C GLY A 17 -9.01 -3.05 13.64
N ALA A 18 -8.36 -3.52 12.57
CA ALA A 18 -8.11 -4.94 12.35
C ALA A 18 -6.73 -5.17 11.69
N ALA A 19 -5.96 -6.13 12.21
CA ALA A 19 -4.66 -6.50 11.62
C ALA A 19 -4.75 -7.10 10.23
N LYS A 20 -5.93 -7.65 9.87
CA LYS A 20 -6.19 -8.18 8.54
C LYS A 20 -7.59 -7.76 8.12
N PRO A 21 -7.77 -7.17 6.93
CA PRO A 21 -9.07 -6.77 6.43
C PRO A 21 -9.96 -7.99 6.21
N VAL A 22 -11.27 -7.77 6.23
CA VAL A 22 -12.27 -8.82 6.02
C VAL A 22 -12.66 -8.88 4.55
N GLY A 23 -12.50 -10.05 3.95
CA GLY A 23 -12.86 -10.35 2.57
C GLY A 23 -14.30 -10.81 2.37
N ILE A 24 -14.61 -11.35 1.19
CA ILE A 24 -15.92 -11.96 0.91
C ILE A 24 -16.18 -13.12 1.87
N GLY A 25 -17.42 -13.23 2.34
CA GLY A 25 -17.84 -14.31 3.23
C GLY A 25 -17.37 -14.13 4.67
N GLY A 26 -16.94 -12.93 5.08
CA GLY A 26 -16.60 -12.61 6.47
C GLY A 26 -15.25 -13.17 6.93
N ARG A 27 -14.42 -13.68 6.02
CA ARG A 27 -13.10 -14.26 6.33
C ARG A 27 -12.02 -13.20 6.28
N ALA A 28 -11.14 -13.18 7.28
CA ALA A 28 -9.95 -12.33 7.28
C ALA A 28 -9.02 -12.69 6.10
N LEU A 29 -8.44 -11.68 5.46
CA LEU A 29 -7.39 -11.87 4.47
C LEU A 29 -6.07 -12.27 5.14
N ARG A 30 -5.04 -12.55 4.32
CA ARG A 30 -3.76 -13.07 4.82
C ARG A 30 -2.86 -11.99 5.43
N ARG A 31 -2.91 -10.76 4.91
CA ARG A 31 -2.02 -9.64 5.28
C ARG A 31 -2.81 -8.35 5.54
N ASN A 32 -2.22 -7.43 6.29
CA ASN A 32 -2.72 -6.06 6.47
C ASN A 32 -2.83 -5.34 5.11
N ALA A 33 -3.81 -4.44 4.98
CA ALA A 33 -3.96 -3.58 3.81
C ALA A 33 -3.05 -2.34 3.93
N PRO A 34 -1.99 -2.21 3.12
CA PRO A 34 -1.09 -1.06 3.19
C PRO A 34 -1.79 0.23 2.76
N SER A 35 -1.24 1.37 3.18
CA SER A 35 -1.73 2.68 2.72
C SER A 35 -1.55 2.86 1.21
N LEU A 36 -2.44 3.62 0.59
CA LEU A 36 -2.29 4.06 -0.81
C LEU A 36 -1.50 5.37 -0.95
N TYR A 37 -1.14 6.04 0.16
CA TYR A 37 -0.34 7.25 0.08
C TYR A 37 1.01 6.99 -0.56
N ASN A 38 1.40 7.86 -1.49
CA ASN A 38 2.68 7.82 -2.18
C ASN A 38 2.95 6.54 -2.99
N VAL A 39 1.91 5.75 -3.29
CA VAL A 39 2.04 4.53 -4.12
C VAL A 39 2.54 4.84 -5.53
N ALA A 40 2.43 6.10 -5.98
CA ALA A 40 3.02 6.61 -7.20
C ALA A 40 4.53 6.37 -7.33
N PHE A 41 5.23 6.25 -6.19
CA PHE A 41 6.68 6.08 -6.12
C PHE A 41 7.10 4.64 -5.76
N ALA A 42 6.16 3.70 -5.68
CA ALA A 42 6.49 2.32 -5.33
C ALA A 42 7.14 1.60 -6.53
N GLU A 43 8.31 0.98 -6.33
CA GLU A 43 8.95 0.14 -7.35
C GLU A 43 8.23 -1.20 -7.54
N THR A 44 7.67 -1.74 -6.46
CA THR A 44 6.85 -2.96 -6.47
C THR A 44 5.66 -2.79 -5.53
N LEU A 45 4.59 -3.54 -5.77
CA LEU A 45 3.30 -3.46 -5.10
C LEU A 45 3.03 -4.74 -4.31
N PHE A 46 2.09 -4.66 -3.36
CA PHE A 46 1.91 -5.66 -2.29
C PHE A 46 3.14 -5.80 -1.36
N HIS A 47 2.97 -6.60 -0.29
CA HIS A 47 4.01 -6.87 0.71
C HIS A 47 5.10 -7.84 0.20
N ASP A 48 4.77 -8.69 -0.77
CA ASP A 48 5.68 -9.64 -1.41
C ASP A 48 6.26 -9.12 -2.74
N GLY A 49 5.80 -7.95 -3.20
CA GLY A 49 6.30 -7.34 -4.43
C GLY A 49 5.92 -8.09 -5.70
N ARG A 50 4.79 -8.81 -5.69
CA ARG A 50 4.38 -9.68 -6.81
C ARG A 50 3.86 -8.95 -8.05
N GLU A 51 3.58 -7.65 -7.93
CA GLU A 51 3.22 -6.78 -9.06
C GLU A 51 4.15 -5.56 -9.06
N ASP A 52 4.39 -5.00 -10.23
CA ASP A 52 5.11 -3.74 -10.46
C ASP A 52 4.27 -2.70 -11.22
N ASP A 53 3.08 -3.10 -11.71
CA ASP A 53 2.15 -2.24 -12.41
C ASP A 53 0.86 -1.99 -11.59
N LEU A 54 0.48 -0.72 -11.47
CA LEU A 54 -0.70 -0.31 -10.69
C LEU A 54 -2.00 -0.81 -11.32
N ALA A 55 -2.10 -0.82 -12.65
CA ALA A 55 -3.29 -1.30 -13.35
C ALA A 55 -3.50 -2.81 -13.12
N GLU A 56 -2.42 -3.60 -13.22
CA GLU A 56 -2.47 -5.03 -12.91
C GLU A 56 -2.73 -5.30 -11.41
N GLN A 57 -2.17 -4.50 -10.51
CA GLN A 57 -2.50 -4.56 -9.08
C GLN A 57 -4.00 -4.35 -8.82
N ILE A 58 -4.62 -3.37 -9.49
CA ILE A 58 -6.06 -3.10 -9.39
C ILE A 58 -6.86 -4.33 -9.83
N TRP A 59 -6.52 -4.94 -10.97
CA TRP A 59 -7.22 -6.13 -11.45
C TRP A 59 -7.01 -7.36 -10.55
N SER A 60 -5.80 -7.54 -10.02
CA SER A 60 -5.48 -8.58 -9.04
C SER A 60 -6.44 -8.54 -7.85
N VAL A 61 -6.78 -7.34 -7.37
CA VAL A 61 -7.74 -7.13 -6.26
C VAL A 61 -9.21 -7.25 -6.71
N LEU A 62 -9.56 -6.70 -7.88
CA LEU A 62 -10.92 -6.74 -8.41
C LEU A 62 -11.40 -8.17 -8.68
N LEU A 63 -10.50 -9.03 -9.15
CA LEU A 63 -10.81 -10.41 -9.54
C LEU A 63 -10.55 -11.42 -8.42
N ALA A 64 -9.74 -11.09 -7.41
CA ALA A 64 -9.43 -12.01 -6.33
C ALA A 64 -10.71 -12.49 -5.61
N PRO A 65 -10.97 -13.82 -5.54
CA PRO A 65 -12.25 -14.38 -5.08
C PRO A 65 -12.48 -14.20 -3.58
N ASN A 66 -11.41 -14.10 -2.80
CA ASN A 66 -11.45 -13.75 -1.37
C ASN A 66 -11.56 -12.24 -1.14
N GLU A 67 -11.34 -11.42 -2.16
CA GLU A 67 -11.32 -9.96 -2.10
C GLU A 67 -12.56 -9.36 -2.71
N MET A 68 -12.56 -8.89 -3.97
CA MET A 68 -13.74 -8.30 -4.62
C MET A 68 -14.55 -9.33 -5.42
N GLY A 69 -13.94 -10.43 -5.84
CA GLY A 69 -14.61 -11.62 -6.36
C GLY A 69 -15.43 -11.39 -7.61
N ASN A 70 -15.04 -10.43 -8.45
CA ASN A 70 -15.61 -10.32 -9.79
C ASN A 70 -15.07 -11.45 -10.68
N ARG A 71 -15.87 -11.98 -11.60
CA ARG A 71 -15.47 -13.15 -12.39
C ARG A 71 -14.51 -12.78 -13.52
N THR A 72 -14.76 -11.67 -14.19
CA THR A 72 -13.96 -11.21 -15.34
C THR A 72 -13.85 -9.70 -15.37
N ARG A 73 -12.81 -9.17 -16.04
CA ARG A 73 -12.65 -7.72 -16.29
C ARG A 73 -13.85 -7.17 -17.06
N ALA A 74 -14.30 -7.89 -18.09
CA ALA A 74 -15.49 -7.56 -18.88
C ALA A 74 -16.79 -7.44 -18.05
N GLU A 75 -16.99 -8.29 -17.03
CA GLU A 75 -18.16 -8.17 -16.15
C GLU A 75 -18.12 -6.85 -15.35
N VAL A 76 -16.93 -6.45 -14.88
CA VAL A 76 -16.75 -5.21 -14.13
C VAL A 76 -17.04 -4.00 -15.01
N THR A 77 -16.46 -3.94 -16.21
CA THR A 77 -16.64 -2.82 -17.14
C THR A 77 -18.07 -2.71 -17.62
N GLN A 78 -18.73 -3.83 -17.96
CA GLN A 78 -20.15 -3.83 -18.33
C GLN A 78 -21.06 -3.37 -17.18
N ARG A 79 -20.72 -3.72 -15.93
CA ARG A 79 -21.48 -3.26 -14.76
C ARG A 79 -21.36 -1.74 -14.61
N ILE A 80 -20.16 -1.18 -14.76
CA ILE A 80 -19.91 0.26 -14.64
C ILE A 80 -20.56 1.03 -15.80
N ALA A 81 -20.47 0.52 -17.02
CA ALA A 81 -21.08 1.14 -18.20
C ALA A 81 -22.61 1.25 -18.13
N ARG A 82 -23.27 0.47 -17.26
CA ARG A 82 -24.72 0.50 -17.03
C ARG A 82 -25.15 1.43 -15.89
N LEU A 83 -24.21 2.09 -15.21
CA LEU A 83 -24.52 3.07 -14.18
C LEU A 83 -24.62 4.45 -14.82
N ASP A 84 -25.81 5.04 -14.81
CA ASP A 84 -26.10 6.31 -15.50
C ASP A 84 -25.13 7.44 -15.10
N ASP A 85 -24.84 7.57 -13.81
CA ASP A 85 -23.90 8.59 -13.29
C ASP A 85 -22.46 8.39 -13.81
N TYR A 86 -22.03 7.14 -14.00
CA TYR A 86 -20.70 6.84 -14.56
C TYR A 86 -20.67 7.05 -16.06
N ALA A 87 -21.73 6.69 -16.79
CA ALA A 87 -21.82 6.97 -18.22
C ALA A 87 -21.65 8.47 -18.50
N ALA A 88 -22.33 9.33 -17.71
CA ALA A 88 -22.23 10.78 -17.80
C ALA A 88 -20.84 11.35 -17.43
N THR A 89 -20.05 10.63 -16.64
CA THR A 89 -18.72 11.07 -16.17
C THR A 89 -17.56 10.57 -17.06
N PHE A 90 -17.69 9.36 -17.62
CA PHE A 90 -16.66 8.76 -18.47
C PHE A 90 -16.62 9.40 -19.87
N GLU A 91 -17.77 9.78 -20.45
CA GLU A 91 -17.82 10.40 -21.77
C GLU A 91 -16.99 11.69 -21.87
N PRO A 92 -17.10 12.67 -20.95
CA PRO A 92 -16.27 13.88 -21.00
C PRO A 92 -14.77 13.61 -20.77
N SER A 93 -14.43 12.55 -20.02
CA SER A 93 -13.04 12.26 -19.62
C SER A 93 -12.29 11.40 -20.65
N PHE A 94 -13.00 10.56 -21.40
CA PHE A 94 -12.41 9.56 -22.32
C PHE A 94 -13.05 9.53 -23.71
N ALA A 95 -14.07 10.36 -23.98
CA ALA A 95 -14.84 10.42 -25.23
C ALA A 95 -15.54 9.10 -25.63
N GLN A 96 -15.63 8.12 -24.73
CA GLN A 96 -16.13 6.77 -24.99
C GLN A 96 -16.71 6.13 -23.70
N SER A 97 -17.57 5.11 -23.84
CA SER A 97 -18.11 4.34 -22.71
C SER A 97 -17.02 3.62 -21.90
N ALA A 98 -17.32 3.23 -20.65
CA ALA A 98 -16.37 2.55 -19.78
C ALA A 98 -15.83 1.23 -20.39
N ARG A 99 -14.50 1.11 -20.42
CA ARG A 99 -13.72 -0.08 -20.83
C ARG A 99 -12.52 -0.23 -19.90
N GLU A 100 -11.78 -1.32 -20.05
CA GLU A 100 -10.75 -1.76 -19.10
C GLU A 100 -9.65 -0.70 -18.92
N ASP A 101 -9.11 -0.19 -20.02
CA ASP A 101 -8.11 0.88 -20.08
C ASP A 101 -8.58 2.19 -19.44
N HIS A 102 -9.86 2.56 -19.57
CA HIS A 102 -10.40 3.75 -18.91
C HIS A 102 -10.44 3.57 -17.39
N LEU A 103 -10.82 2.38 -16.90
CA LEU A 103 -10.83 2.05 -15.48
C LEU A 103 -9.41 2.09 -14.90
N GLU A 104 -8.48 1.44 -15.58
CA GLU A 104 -7.07 1.41 -15.23
C GLU A 104 -6.51 2.83 -15.14
N THR A 105 -6.75 3.64 -16.17
CA THR A 105 -6.30 5.04 -16.23
C THR A 105 -6.90 5.86 -15.09
N ALA A 106 -8.22 5.80 -14.89
CA ALA A 106 -8.90 6.60 -13.88
C ALA A 106 -8.45 6.26 -12.46
N ILE A 107 -8.39 4.97 -12.12
CA ILE A 107 -8.01 4.53 -10.76
C ILE A 107 -6.52 4.76 -10.53
N THR A 108 -5.67 4.47 -11.51
CA THR A 108 -4.22 4.72 -11.40
C THR A 108 -3.93 6.22 -11.27
N ALA A 109 -4.59 7.08 -12.05
CA ALA A 109 -4.45 8.53 -11.93
C ALA A 109 -4.90 9.01 -10.55
N TYR A 110 -6.02 8.50 -10.03
CA TYR A 110 -6.45 8.81 -8.67
C TYR A 110 -5.41 8.38 -7.63
N GLN A 111 -4.97 7.12 -7.64
CA GLN A 111 -3.95 6.62 -6.71
C GLN A 111 -2.63 7.39 -6.80
N ARG A 112 -2.20 7.78 -8.02
CA ARG A 112 -0.99 8.60 -8.21
C ARG A 112 -1.13 10.02 -7.67
N SER A 113 -2.35 10.54 -7.54
CA SER A 113 -2.60 11.85 -6.95
C SER A 113 -2.65 11.83 -5.41
N LEU A 114 -2.66 10.65 -4.78
CA LEU A 114 -2.63 10.50 -3.32
C LEU A 114 -1.22 10.71 -2.76
N LEU A 115 -0.69 11.92 -2.94
CA LEU A 115 0.63 12.30 -2.48
C LEU A 115 0.54 12.84 -1.05
N SER A 116 1.39 12.30 -0.17
CA SER A 116 1.58 12.80 1.18
C SER A 116 3.00 13.33 1.31
N GLY A 117 3.12 14.63 1.06
CA GLY A 117 4.32 15.46 1.19
C GLY A 117 4.11 16.59 2.20
N ASP A 118 5.11 17.47 2.33
CA ASP A 118 5.06 18.66 3.20
C ASP A 118 4.70 18.36 4.67
N SER A 119 5.19 17.22 5.18
CA SER A 119 5.12 16.94 6.60
C SER A 119 5.99 17.92 7.40
N PRO A 120 5.77 18.06 8.72
CA PRO A 120 6.71 18.77 9.60
C PRO A 120 8.18 18.33 9.41
N PHE A 121 8.40 17.03 9.18
CA PHE A 121 9.72 16.49 8.86
C PHE A 121 10.27 17.06 7.54
N ASP A 122 9.46 17.15 6.49
CA ASP A 122 9.90 17.66 5.19
C ASP A 122 10.32 19.13 5.27
N ARG A 123 9.50 19.96 5.92
CA ARG A 123 9.81 21.38 6.13
C ARG A 123 11.07 21.58 6.95
N TRP A 124 11.27 20.76 7.99
CA TRP A 124 12.45 20.84 8.82
C TRP A 124 13.72 20.35 8.11
N TYR A 125 13.70 19.13 7.59
CA TYR A 125 14.89 18.43 7.11
C TYR A 125 15.30 18.87 5.70
N PHE A 126 14.34 19.11 4.80
CA PHE A 126 14.61 19.54 3.43
C PHE A 126 14.33 21.03 3.20
N GLY A 127 13.33 21.60 3.88
CA GLY A 127 12.95 23.01 3.76
C GLY A 127 13.74 23.99 4.63
N GLY A 128 14.50 23.50 5.61
CA GLY A 128 15.29 24.34 6.52
C GLY A 128 14.49 25.08 7.61
N ASP A 129 13.20 24.80 7.77
CA ASP A 129 12.37 25.35 8.84
C ASP A 129 12.71 24.69 10.18
N THR A 130 13.61 25.31 10.95
CA THR A 130 14.08 24.78 12.24
C THR A 130 12.99 24.66 13.30
N TYR A 131 11.83 25.29 13.10
CA TYR A 131 10.70 25.29 14.03
C TYR A 131 9.56 24.35 13.60
N ALA A 132 9.63 23.75 12.41
CA ALA A 132 8.62 22.80 11.96
C ALA A 132 8.52 21.56 12.85
N VAL A 133 9.60 21.19 13.56
CA VAL A 133 9.62 20.12 14.56
C VAL A 133 10.30 20.58 15.84
N GLY A 134 9.84 20.05 16.98
CA GLY A 134 10.37 20.30 18.31
C GLY A 134 11.59 19.46 18.69
N PRO A 135 12.18 19.69 19.87
CA PRO A 135 13.40 19.00 20.31
C PRO A 135 13.30 17.48 20.37
N MET A 136 12.16 16.94 20.81
CA MET A 136 11.96 15.49 20.92
C MET A 136 11.89 14.79 19.56
N GLU A 137 11.33 15.45 18.54
CA GLU A 137 11.26 14.90 17.18
C GLU A 137 12.65 14.88 16.54
N LYS A 138 13.48 15.91 16.78
CA LYS A 138 14.89 15.94 16.37
C LYS A 138 15.70 14.82 17.01
N LEU A 139 15.53 14.63 18.32
CA LEU A 139 16.15 13.51 19.04
C LEU A 139 15.66 12.15 18.52
N GLY A 140 14.37 12.03 18.24
CA GLY A 140 13.79 10.82 17.65
C GLY A 140 14.40 10.49 16.29
N PHE A 141 14.60 11.48 15.43
CA PHE A 141 15.28 11.29 14.14
C PHE A 141 16.76 10.92 14.31
N GLU A 142 17.46 11.56 15.25
CA GLU A 142 18.84 11.22 15.58
C GLU A 142 18.98 9.77 16.05
N LEU A 143 18.05 9.29 16.89
CA LEU A 143 17.97 7.89 17.30
C LEU A 143 17.62 6.97 16.13
N PHE A 144 16.69 7.36 15.27
CA PHE A 144 16.30 6.60 14.08
C PHE A 144 17.50 6.33 13.16
N VAL A 145 18.35 7.34 12.93
CA VAL A 145 19.56 7.17 12.12
C VAL A 145 20.61 6.32 12.84
N ARG A 146 20.85 6.57 14.13
CA ARG A 146 21.90 5.86 14.91
C ARG A 146 21.56 4.43 15.28
N SER A 147 20.27 4.08 15.34
CA SER A 147 19.78 2.74 15.63
C SER A 147 19.63 1.88 14.37
N ASP A 148 20.23 2.33 13.26
CA ASP A 148 20.26 1.61 11.97
C ASP A 148 18.90 1.45 11.29
N CYS A 149 17.85 2.16 11.75
CA CYS A 149 16.53 2.13 11.11
C CYS A 149 16.60 2.65 9.66
N ALA A 150 17.45 3.66 9.44
CA ALA A 150 17.66 4.29 8.14
C ALA A 150 18.37 3.39 7.12
N SER A 151 18.91 2.22 7.51
CA SER A 151 19.51 1.25 6.57
C SER A 151 18.48 0.70 5.59
N CYS A 152 17.27 0.42 6.09
CA CYS A 152 16.13 -0.05 5.29
C CYS A 152 15.11 1.06 5.05
N HIS A 153 14.84 1.89 6.05
CA HIS A 153 13.91 3.02 5.94
C HIS A 153 14.65 4.30 5.52
N SER A 154 15.27 4.23 4.35
CA SER A 154 16.22 5.23 3.87
C SER A 154 15.57 6.55 3.43
N LEU A 155 16.41 7.59 3.37
CA LEU A 155 16.07 8.91 2.86
C LEU A 155 16.74 9.10 1.50
N ALA A 156 16.07 9.81 0.60
CA ALA A 156 16.64 10.18 -0.68
C ALA A 156 17.09 11.65 -0.67
N THR A 157 17.75 12.07 -1.74
CA THR A 157 18.16 13.46 -1.92
C THR A 157 16.94 14.34 -2.18
N GLY A 158 16.57 15.17 -1.21
CA GLY A 158 15.48 16.16 -1.33
C GLY A 158 14.08 15.65 -0.99
N TRP A 159 13.94 14.37 -0.62
CA TRP A 159 12.67 13.78 -0.18
C TRP A 159 12.92 12.50 0.65
N ALA A 160 11.92 12.05 1.41
CA ALA A 160 12.05 10.82 2.22
C ALA A 160 10.76 10.01 2.26
N LEU A 161 10.66 8.93 1.50
CA LEU A 161 9.55 7.96 1.66
C LEU A 161 9.80 7.00 2.83
N PHE A 162 11.02 7.00 3.39
CA PHE A 162 11.45 6.12 4.48
C PHE A 162 11.34 4.65 4.08
N THR A 163 11.89 4.31 2.92
CA THR A 163 11.95 2.94 2.38
C THR A 163 13.05 2.85 1.34
N ASP A 164 13.75 1.73 1.32
CA ASP A 164 14.73 1.33 0.31
C ASP A 164 14.11 0.51 -0.83
N HIS A 165 12.79 0.27 -0.77
CA HIS A 165 12.03 -0.58 -1.68
C HIS A 165 12.52 -2.05 -1.78
N GLN A 166 13.43 -2.48 -0.89
CA GLN A 166 13.99 -3.83 -0.87
C GLN A 166 13.14 -4.80 -0.04
N PHE A 167 13.56 -6.07 -0.02
CA PHE A 167 12.91 -7.15 0.71
C PHE A 167 13.79 -7.67 1.84
N HIS A 168 13.27 -7.59 3.07
CA HIS A 168 14.00 -7.98 4.27
C HIS A 168 13.23 -8.97 5.13
N ASN A 169 13.97 -9.82 5.83
CA ASN A 169 13.43 -10.70 6.86
C ASN A 169 13.84 -10.14 8.22
N THR A 170 12.88 -9.58 8.95
CA THR A 170 13.08 -8.99 10.28
C THR A 170 12.99 -10.02 11.41
N GLY A 171 12.82 -11.30 11.09
CA GLY A 171 12.70 -12.39 12.06
C GLY A 171 11.32 -12.55 12.69
N ILE A 172 10.30 -11.76 12.29
CA ILE A 172 8.93 -11.87 12.84
C ILE A 172 8.39 -13.29 12.69
N ALA A 173 8.50 -13.90 11.51
CA ALA A 173 8.03 -15.26 11.29
C ALA A 173 8.77 -16.29 12.18
N LEU A 174 10.05 -16.07 12.47
CA LEU A 174 10.82 -16.91 13.39
C LEU A 174 10.32 -16.74 14.83
N LEU A 175 10.01 -15.52 15.26
CA LEU A 175 9.44 -15.24 16.58
C LEU A 175 8.06 -15.89 16.73
N GLU A 176 7.19 -15.76 15.72
CA GLU A 176 5.90 -16.45 15.67
C GLU A 176 6.06 -17.97 15.77
N ALA A 177 7.01 -18.54 15.03
CA ALA A 177 7.31 -19.97 15.06
C ALA A 177 7.76 -20.44 16.45
N ARG A 178 8.64 -19.65 17.11
CA ARG A 178 9.08 -19.92 18.48
C ARG A 178 7.96 -19.79 19.51
N ALA A 179 6.99 -18.91 19.25
CA ALA A 179 5.77 -18.79 20.05
C ALA A 179 4.73 -19.89 19.76
N GLY A 180 5.08 -20.91 18.96
CA GLY A 180 4.21 -22.06 18.67
C GLY A 180 3.28 -21.88 17.47
N SER A 181 3.37 -20.74 16.76
CA SER A 181 2.65 -20.56 15.50
C SER A 181 3.32 -21.33 14.36
N LYS A 182 2.59 -21.62 13.30
CA LYS A 182 3.17 -22.13 12.04
C LYS A 182 2.99 -21.06 10.97
N PRO A 183 3.99 -20.19 10.73
CA PRO A 183 3.87 -19.12 9.74
C PRO A 183 3.62 -19.73 8.37
N ARG A 184 2.41 -19.50 7.84
CA ARG A 184 2.03 -19.96 6.49
C ARG A 184 2.41 -18.96 5.41
N ASP A 185 2.64 -17.73 5.80
CA ASP A 185 3.10 -16.68 4.90
C ASP A 185 4.61 -16.77 4.74
N THR A 186 5.05 -17.05 3.51
CA THR A 186 6.47 -17.13 3.19
C THR A 186 7.00 -15.88 2.49
N GLY A 187 6.17 -14.83 2.36
CA GLY A 187 6.57 -13.54 1.82
C GLY A 187 6.98 -13.61 0.35
N ARG A 188 8.09 -12.95 0.02
CA ARG A 188 8.70 -12.89 -1.32
C ARG A 188 8.93 -14.27 -1.95
N HIS A 189 9.20 -15.30 -1.14
CA HIS A 189 9.33 -16.69 -1.61
C HIS A 189 8.10 -17.21 -2.39
N GLU A 190 6.90 -16.72 -2.07
CA GLU A 190 5.68 -17.10 -2.81
C GLU A 190 5.70 -16.60 -4.27
N VAL A 191 6.52 -15.59 -4.55
CA VAL A 191 6.70 -15.00 -5.87
C VAL A 191 7.90 -15.61 -6.59
N THR A 192 9.02 -15.77 -5.88
CA THR A 192 10.30 -16.15 -6.51
C THR A 192 10.61 -17.64 -6.45
N GLY A 193 10.06 -18.37 -5.49
CA GLY A 193 10.39 -19.78 -5.21
C GLY A 193 11.78 -19.99 -4.60
N LEU A 194 12.57 -18.94 -4.38
CA LEU A 194 13.95 -19.02 -3.89
C LEU A 194 14.00 -19.14 -2.36
N ALA A 195 14.83 -20.05 -1.85
CA ALA A 195 14.89 -20.31 -0.41
C ALA A 195 15.37 -19.09 0.40
N GLU A 196 16.27 -18.29 -0.17
CA GLU A 196 16.79 -17.06 0.46
C GLU A 196 15.74 -15.95 0.62
N ASP A 197 14.64 -15.99 -0.14
CA ASP A 197 13.53 -15.03 -0.09
C ASP A 197 12.46 -15.39 0.93
N ARG A 198 12.64 -16.52 1.65
CA ARG A 198 11.69 -16.97 2.66
C ARG A 198 11.58 -15.95 3.78
N TRP A 199 10.33 -15.53 4.03
CA TRP A 199 9.95 -14.54 5.04
C TRP A 199 10.56 -13.15 4.82
N ARG A 200 10.96 -12.84 3.58
CA ARG A 200 11.27 -11.47 3.21
C ARG A 200 10.01 -10.73 2.76
N TYR A 201 9.88 -9.49 3.20
CA TYR A 201 8.77 -8.61 2.81
C TYR A 201 9.34 -7.26 2.42
N LYS A 202 8.64 -6.57 1.53
CA LYS A 202 9.00 -5.23 1.07
C LYS A 202 9.06 -4.28 2.25
N THR A 203 10.09 -3.43 2.33
CA THR A 203 10.16 -2.34 3.30
C THR A 203 9.01 -1.35 3.05
N PRO A 204 8.03 -1.23 3.96
CA PRO A 204 6.98 -0.23 3.79
C PRO A 204 7.56 1.18 3.99
N GLY A 205 7.04 2.15 3.24
CA GLY A 205 7.33 3.56 3.55
C GLY A 205 6.73 3.93 4.92
N LEU A 206 7.43 4.78 5.68
CA LEU A 206 6.97 5.21 7.01
C LEU A 206 6.14 6.50 6.99
N ARG A 207 5.86 7.07 5.81
CA ARG A 207 4.94 8.20 5.70
C ARG A 207 3.54 7.79 6.18
N ASN A 208 2.99 8.57 7.11
CA ASN A 208 1.71 8.29 7.78
C ASN A 208 1.69 7.00 8.61
N VAL A 209 2.83 6.46 9.03
CA VAL A 209 2.88 5.25 9.88
C VAL A 209 2.04 5.40 11.17
N ALA A 210 2.02 6.60 11.75
CA ALA A 210 1.24 6.90 12.95
C ALA A 210 -0.30 6.81 12.76
N LEU A 211 -0.79 6.80 11.51
CA LEU A 211 -2.21 6.77 11.17
C LEU A 211 -2.68 5.42 10.60
N THR A 212 -1.74 4.51 10.33
CA THR A 212 -1.97 3.32 9.47
C THR A 212 -1.82 2.00 10.21
N ALA A 213 -1.87 2.06 11.55
CA ALA A 213 -1.83 0.89 12.41
C ALA A 213 -3.09 0.00 12.26
N PRO A 214 -3.00 -1.30 12.59
CA PRO A 214 -1.80 -2.02 13.02
C PRO A 214 -0.99 -2.62 11.86
#